data_AF-E9PJN6-F1
#
_entry.id   AF-E9PJN6-F1
#
_cell.length_a   1.000
_cell.length_b   1.000
_cell.length_c   1.000
_cell.angle_alpha   90.00
_cell.angle_beta   90.00
_cell.angle_gamma   90.00
#
_symmetry.space_group_name_H-M   'P 1'
#
loop_
_entity.id
_entity.type
_entity.pdbx_description
1 polymer ?
#
loop_
_entity_poly.entity_id
_entity_poly.type
_entity_poly.pdbx_seq_one_letter_code
_entity_poly.pdbx_strand_id
1 'polypeptide(L)'
;MHRKKVDNRIRILIENGVAERQRSLFVVVGDRGKDQVVILHHMLSKATVKARPSVLWCYKKELGFSSHRKKRMRQLQKKIKNGTLNIKQDDPFELFIAATNIRYCYYNETHKILGNTFGMCVLQDFEALTPNLLARTVETVEGGG
;
A
#
# COMPACT_ATOMS: atom_id res chain seq x y z
N MET A 1 -18.79 -11.59 -7.23
CA MET A 1 -18.08 -11.03 -6.05
C MET A 1 -19.09 -10.83 -4.93
N HIS A 2 -19.03 -11.61 -3.85
CA HIS A 2 -19.93 -11.41 -2.71
C HIS A 2 -19.44 -10.20 -1.91
N ARG A 3 -20.18 -9.08 -1.94
CA ARG A 3 -19.82 -7.86 -1.21
C ARG A 3 -20.14 -8.08 0.27
N LYS A 4 -19.12 -8.31 1.08
CA LYS A 4 -19.27 -8.37 2.53
C LYS A 4 -19.05 -6.98 3.12
N LYS A 5 -19.96 -6.55 4.00
CA LYS A 5 -19.80 -5.29 4.74
C LYS A 5 -18.57 -5.42 5.65
N VAL A 6 -17.60 -4.52 5.49
CA VAL A 6 -16.46 -4.41 6.39
C VAL A 6 -16.93 -3.79 7.70
N ASP A 7 -16.36 -4.25 8.82
CA ASP A 7 -16.65 -3.71 10.13
C ASP A 7 -16.34 -2.20 10.19
N ASN A 8 -17.28 -1.43 10.74
CA ASN A 8 -17.18 0.03 10.76
C ASN A 8 -16.03 0.54 11.65
N ARG A 9 -15.54 -0.28 12.59
CA ARG A 9 -14.41 0.07 13.47
C ARG A 9 -13.15 0.43 12.70
N ILE A 10 -12.89 -0.23 11.57
CA ILE A 10 -11.72 0.08 10.72
C ILE A 10 -11.82 1.49 10.16
N ARG A 11 -13.00 1.85 9.63
CA ARG A 11 -13.25 3.18 9.08
C ARG A 11 -13.15 4.26 10.15
N ILE A 12 -13.79 4.05 11.30
CA ILE A 12 -13.75 4.99 12.44
C ILE A 12 -12.31 5.20 12.92
N LEU A 13 -11.52 4.13 13.03
CA LEU A 13 -10.13 4.23 13.45
C LEU A 13 -9.30 5.10 12.50
N ILE A 14 -9.47 4.91 11.19
CA ILE A 14 -8.78 5.72 10.18
C ILE A 14 -9.24 7.18 10.23
N GLU A 15 -10.56 7.43 10.29
CA GLU A 15 -11.13 8.78 10.37
C GLU A 15 -10.63 9.52 11.61
N ASN A 16 -10.61 8.86 12.76
CA ASN A 16 -10.09 9.44 14.01
C ASN A 16 -8.57 9.67 13.93
N GLY A 17 -7.80 8.73 13.41
CA GLY A 17 -6.35 8.89 13.22
C GLY A 17 -6.02 10.09 12.35
N VAL A 18 -6.75 10.29 11.25
CA VAL A 18 -6.61 11.47 10.38
C VAL A 18 -6.99 12.76 11.12
N ALA A 19 -8.11 12.77 11.86
CA ALA A 19 -8.59 13.94 12.59
C ALA A 19 -7.63 14.37 13.72
N GLU A 20 -7.15 13.40 14.51
CA GLU A 20 -6.25 13.62 15.65
C GLU A 20 -4.76 13.68 15.24
N ARG A 21 -4.46 13.50 13.95
CA ARG A 21 -3.09 13.41 13.41
C ARG A 21 -2.25 12.32 14.08
N GLN A 22 -2.89 11.22 14.46
CA GLN A 22 -2.24 10.04 15.01
C GLN A 22 -1.98 9.01 13.92
N ARG A 23 -0.93 8.21 14.10
CA ARG A 23 -0.60 7.11 13.19
C ARG A 23 -1.40 5.87 13.60
N SER A 24 -2.03 5.20 12.64
CA SER A 24 -2.79 3.97 12.89
C SER A 24 -2.02 2.75 12.40
N LEU A 25 -1.94 1.71 13.23
CA LEU A 25 -1.26 0.46 12.86
C LEU A 25 -2.28 -0.66 12.59
N PHE A 26 -2.18 -1.28 11.42
CA PHE A 26 -2.99 -2.44 11.04
C PHE A 26 -2.10 -3.66 10.82
N VAL A 27 -2.52 -4.81 11.37
CA VAL A 27 -1.89 -6.12 11.12
C VAL A 27 -2.89 -6.97 10.34
N VAL A 28 -2.53 -7.35 9.11
CA VAL A 28 -3.38 -8.15 8.22
C VAL A 28 -2.81 -9.56 8.13
N VAL A 29 -3.60 -10.55 8.54
CA VAL A 29 -3.22 -11.97 8.49
C VAL A 29 -3.99 -12.67 7.38
N GLY A 30 -3.27 -13.29 6.44
CA GLY A 30 -3.83 -14.15 5.40
C GLY A 30 -3.19 -13.97 4.01
N ASP A 31 -3.41 -14.96 3.14
CA ASP A 31 -2.71 -15.07 1.85
C ASP A 31 -3.03 -13.95 0.85
N ARG A 32 -4.17 -13.27 1.03
CA ARG A 32 -4.64 -12.17 0.18
C ARG A 32 -4.45 -10.79 0.81
N GLY A 33 -3.39 -10.62 1.62
CA GLY A 33 -3.07 -9.36 2.28
C GLY A 33 -2.91 -8.18 1.31
N LYS A 34 -2.32 -8.42 0.12
CA LYS A 34 -2.13 -7.40 -0.92
C LYS A 34 -3.44 -6.72 -1.37
N ASP A 35 -4.54 -7.49 -1.43
CA ASP A 35 -5.84 -6.98 -1.86
C ASP A 35 -6.45 -6.10 -0.75
N GLN A 36 -6.16 -6.41 0.51
CA GLN A 36 -6.63 -5.63 1.66
C GLN A 36 -5.90 -4.28 1.78
N VAL A 37 -4.62 -4.22 1.41
CA VAL A 37 -3.86 -2.96 1.35
C VAL A 37 -4.55 -1.93 0.44
N VAL A 38 -5.08 -2.38 -0.70
CA VAL A 38 -5.83 -1.51 -1.64
C VAL A 38 -7.07 -0.92 -0.97
N ILE A 39 -7.80 -1.74 -0.21
CA ILE A 39 -9.02 -1.33 0.49
C ILE A 39 -8.68 -0.32 1.58
N LEU A 40 -7.64 -0.57 2.38
CA LEU A 40 -7.18 0.35 3.44
C LEU A 40 -6.72 1.67 2.85
N HIS A 41 -5.94 1.66 1.77
CA HIS A 41 -5.50 2.88 1.08
C HIS A 41 -6.67 3.68 0.53
N HIS A 42 -7.70 3.01 0.01
CA HIS A 42 -8.91 3.67 -0.47
C HIS A 42 -9.71 4.32 0.67
N MET A 43 -9.82 3.64 1.83
CA MET A 43 -10.45 4.22 3.02
C MET A 43 -9.67 5.45 3.51
N LEU A 44 -8.35 5.34 3.61
CA LEU A 44 -7.48 6.45 4.00
C LEU A 44 -7.61 7.62 3.02
N SER A 45 -7.52 7.36 1.71
CA SER A 45 -7.66 8.39 0.67
C SER A 45 -9.01 9.12 0.72
N LYS A 46 -10.07 8.47 1.22
CA LYS A 46 -11.38 9.09 1.41
C LYS A 46 -11.49 9.89 2.70
N ALA A 47 -10.81 9.46 3.76
CA ALA A 47 -10.80 10.15 5.04
C ALA A 47 -9.92 11.42 4.97
N THR A 48 -8.86 11.40 4.16
CA THR A 48 -7.97 12.55 3.97
C THR A 48 -8.57 13.60 3.03
N VAL A 49 -8.64 14.86 3.45
CA VAL A 49 -9.06 16.00 2.60
C VAL A 49 -7.96 16.42 1.59
N LYS A 50 -6.72 15.98 1.82
CA LYS A 50 -5.55 16.32 0.99
C LYS A 50 -5.43 15.44 -0.26
N ALA A 51 -4.37 15.69 -1.04
CA ALA A 51 -3.96 14.84 -2.15
C ALA A 51 -3.77 13.37 -1.70
N ARG A 52 -3.93 12.45 -2.66
CA ARG A 52 -3.86 11.00 -2.42
C ARG A 52 -2.55 10.62 -1.69
N PRO A 53 -2.64 9.89 -0.55
CA PRO A 53 -1.46 9.51 0.25
C PRO A 53 -0.41 8.76 -0.57
N SER A 54 0.85 9.18 -0.46
CA SER A 54 2.00 8.44 -0.98
C SER A 54 2.24 7.18 -0.15
N VAL A 55 2.70 6.11 -0.80
CA VAL A 55 2.89 4.81 -0.13
C VAL A 55 4.37 4.43 -0.13
N LEU A 56 4.88 4.08 1.04
CA LEU A 56 6.16 3.39 1.20
C LEU A 56 5.89 1.88 1.27
N TRP A 57 6.44 1.12 0.33
CA TRP A 57 6.31 -0.34 0.31
C TRP A 57 7.66 -0.99 0.57
N CYS A 58 7.82 -1.57 1.76
CA CYS A 58 9.04 -2.21 2.20
C CYS A 58 8.93 -3.73 2.18
N TYR A 59 9.94 -4.40 1.62
CA TYR A 59 9.96 -5.84 1.43
C TYR A 59 11.38 -6.40 1.59
N LYS A 60 11.48 -7.69 1.92
CA LYS A 60 12.76 -8.39 2.14
C LYS A 60 13.42 -8.78 0.83
N LYS A 61 12.69 -9.48 -0.05
CA LYS A 61 13.28 -10.10 -1.26
C LYS A 61 12.42 -9.93 -2.51
N GLU A 62 11.17 -10.38 -2.51
CA GLU A 62 10.31 -10.37 -3.70
C GLU A 62 8.94 -9.74 -3.43
N LEU A 63 8.46 -8.93 -4.38
CA LEU A 63 7.15 -8.28 -4.32
C LEU A 63 6.02 -9.15 -4.88
N GLY A 64 6.33 -10.17 -5.67
CA GLY A 64 5.33 -10.92 -6.45
C GLY A 64 4.70 -10.13 -7.63
N PHE A 65 5.17 -8.90 -7.89
CA PHE A 65 4.80 -8.08 -9.04
C PHE A 65 5.97 -7.16 -9.47
N SER A 66 5.90 -6.62 -10.69
CA SER A 66 6.94 -5.71 -11.20
C SER A 66 6.76 -4.30 -10.64
N SER A 67 7.76 -3.82 -9.90
CA SER A 67 7.86 -2.41 -9.45
C SER A 67 8.14 -1.44 -10.61
N HIS A 68 8.70 -1.91 -11.73
CA HIS A 68 8.97 -1.07 -12.90
C HIS A 68 7.70 -0.76 -13.72
N ARG A 69 7.23 0.48 -13.64
CA ARG A 69 6.02 0.97 -14.34
C ARG A 69 6.03 0.69 -15.85
N LYS A 70 7.14 0.99 -16.55
CA LYS A 70 7.25 0.75 -18.01
C LYS A 70 7.18 -0.73 -18.37
N LYS A 71 7.86 -1.60 -17.59
CA LYS A 71 7.85 -3.06 -17.81
C LYS A 71 6.44 -3.62 -17.59
N ARG A 72 5.74 -3.14 -16.56
CA ARG A 72 4.36 -3.52 -16.27
C ARG A 72 3.38 -3.08 -17.33
N MET A 73 3.47 -1.83 -17.82
CA MET A 73 2.63 -1.35 -18.92
C MET A 73 2.78 -2.23 -20.18
N ARG A 74 4.01 -2.66 -20.51
CA ARG A 74 4.24 -3.60 -21.61
C ARG A 74 3.62 -4.98 -21.34
N GLN A 75 3.70 -5.48 -20.11
CA GLN A 75 3.06 -6.76 -19.73
C GLN A 75 1.54 -6.67 -19.81
N LEU A 76 0.95 -5.57 -19.34
CA LEU A 76 -0.48 -5.31 -19.40
C LEU A 76 -0.95 -5.25 -20.86
N GLN A 77 -0.27 -4.49 -21.71
CA GLN A 77 -0.53 -4.41 -23.15
C GLN A 77 -0.43 -5.77 -23.85
N LYS A 78 0.57 -6.59 -23.50
CA LYS A 78 0.70 -7.95 -24.04
C LYS A 78 -0.47 -8.84 -23.64
N LYS A 79 -0.90 -8.83 -22.37
CA LYS A 79 -2.02 -9.64 -21.91
C LYS A 79 -3.36 -9.19 -22.51
N ILE A 80 -3.55 -7.88 -22.70
CA ILE A 80 -4.66 -7.29 -23.45
C ILE A 80 -4.68 -7.81 -24.88
N LYS A 81 -3.55 -7.73 -25.58
CA LYS A 81 -3.41 -8.18 -26.98
C LYS A 81 -3.66 -9.67 -27.12
N ASN A 82 -3.30 -10.46 -26.12
CA ASN A 82 -3.50 -11.90 -26.09
C ASN A 82 -4.92 -12.32 -25.65
N GLY A 83 -5.85 -11.37 -25.42
CA GLY A 83 -7.24 -11.68 -25.07
C GLY A 83 -7.46 -12.34 -23.71
N THR A 84 -6.40 -12.48 -22.89
CA THR A 84 -6.46 -13.14 -21.57
C THR A 84 -6.82 -12.19 -20.43
N LEU A 85 -6.91 -10.88 -20.72
CA LEU A 85 -7.25 -9.84 -19.75
C LEU A 85 -8.45 -9.03 -20.25
N ASN A 86 -9.58 -9.16 -19.56
CA ASN A 86 -10.76 -8.33 -19.78
C ASN A 86 -10.54 -6.96 -19.14
N ILE A 87 -10.23 -5.93 -19.94
CA ILE A 87 -9.97 -4.54 -19.49
C ILE A 87 -11.15 -3.93 -18.71
N LYS A 88 -12.36 -4.47 -18.86
CA LYS A 88 -13.55 -4.00 -18.12
C LYS A 88 -13.65 -4.55 -16.68
N GLN A 89 -12.80 -5.50 -16.31
CA GLN A 89 -12.62 -5.99 -14.94
C GLN A 89 -11.20 -5.63 -14.48
N ASP A 90 -10.93 -4.34 -14.33
CA ASP A 90 -9.65 -3.89 -13.77
C ASP A 90 -9.48 -4.47 -12.37
N ASP A 91 -8.43 -5.26 -12.18
CA ASP A 91 -8.01 -5.74 -10.86
C ASP A 91 -7.73 -4.50 -9.99
N PRO A 92 -8.45 -4.30 -8.87
CA PRO A 92 -8.26 -3.15 -7.99
C PRO A 92 -6.79 -2.94 -7.58
N PHE A 93 -6.03 -4.03 -7.47
CA PHE A 93 -4.61 -3.98 -7.17
C PHE A 93 -3.77 -3.36 -8.30
N GLU A 94 -4.06 -3.70 -9.57
CA GLU A 94 -3.39 -3.11 -10.72
C GLU A 94 -3.66 -1.59 -10.79
N LEU A 95 -4.91 -1.19 -10.57
CA LEU A 95 -5.29 0.22 -10.55
C LEU A 95 -4.59 0.99 -9.41
N PHE A 96 -4.52 0.37 -8.22
CA PHE A 96 -3.84 0.95 -7.07
C PHE A 96 -2.37 1.24 -7.37
N ILE A 97 -1.62 0.28 -7.90
CA ILE A 97 -0.20 0.50 -8.19
C ILE A 97 -0.01 1.50 -9.34
N ALA A 98 -0.90 1.53 -10.33
CA ALA A 98 -0.79 2.43 -11.47
C ALA A 98 -1.08 3.90 -11.12
N ALA A 99 -2.01 4.13 -10.18
CA ALA A 99 -2.53 5.45 -9.85
C ALA A 99 -1.94 6.04 -8.56
N THR A 100 -1.24 5.25 -7.74
CA THR A 100 -0.63 5.70 -6.49
C THR A 100 0.86 5.93 -6.67
N ASN A 101 1.40 6.96 -6.02
CA ASN A 101 2.85 7.14 -5.93
C ASN A 101 3.42 6.19 -4.87
N ILE A 102 4.14 5.16 -5.31
CA ILE A 102 4.67 4.12 -4.43
C ILE A 102 6.20 4.11 -4.49
N ARG A 103 6.83 4.34 -3.33
CA ARG A 103 8.27 4.15 -3.14
C ARG A 103 8.51 2.72 -2.68
N TYR A 104 9.15 1.92 -3.52
CA TYR A 104 9.60 0.58 -3.16
C TYR A 104 10.97 0.66 -2.47
N CYS A 105 11.13 -0.02 -1.34
CA CYS A 105 12.36 -0.03 -0.58
C CYS A 105 12.66 -1.44 -0.07
N TYR A 106 13.89 -1.92 -0.23
CA TYR A 106 14.30 -3.14 0.43
C TYR A 106 14.54 -2.90 1.92
N TYR A 107 14.31 -3.91 2.75
CA TYR A 107 14.56 -3.83 4.19
C TYR A 107 16.00 -3.44 4.56
N ASN A 108 16.99 -3.93 3.81
CA ASN A 108 18.40 -3.56 3.98
C ASN A 108 18.71 -2.11 3.53
N GLU A 109 17.80 -1.46 2.80
CA GLU A 109 17.94 -0.11 2.27
C GLU A 109 17.07 0.93 2.99
N THR A 110 16.44 0.58 4.11
CA THR A 110 15.55 1.46 4.90
C THR A 110 16.24 2.71 5.46
N HIS A 111 17.57 2.80 5.43
CA HIS A 111 18.28 4.05 5.75
C HIS A 111 18.09 5.13 4.67
N LYS A 112 17.77 4.75 3.42
CA LYS A 112 17.60 5.68 2.28
C LYS A 112 16.26 6.43 2.29
N ILE A 113 15.32 5.99 3.11
CA ILE A 113 13.99 6.62 3.20
C ILE A 113 13.93 7.70 4.28
N LEU A 114 14.94 7.80 5.14
CA LEU A 114 15.05 8.85 6.15
C LEU A 114 15.05 10.23 5.48
N GLY A 115 14.36 11.18 6.11
CA GLY A 115 14.14 12.53 5.55
C GLY A 115 13.01 12.62 4.52
N ASN A 116 12.37 11.50 4.16
CA ASN A 116 11.13 11.52 3.39
C ASN A 116 9.92 11.31 4.30
N THR A 117 8.77 11.82 3.85
CA THR A 117 7.49 11.64 4.54
C THR A 117 6.51 10.93 3.60
N PHE A 118 5.85 9.89 4.12
CA PHE A 118 4.86 9.09 3.41
C PHE A 118 3.51 9.14 4.13
N GLY A 119 2.44 9.04 3.34
CA GLY A 119 1.07 8.99 3.87
C GLY A 119 0.62 7.60 4.32
N MET A 120 1.30 6.53 3.88
CA MET A 120 1.03 5.16 4.29
C MET A 120 2.31 4.32 4.17
N CYS A 121 2.55 3.42 5.11
CA CYS A 121 3.65 2.43 5.03
C CYS A 121 3.10 1.00 4.98
N VAL A 122 3.65 0.18 4.10
CA VAL A 122 3.34 -1.25 3.96
C VAL A 122 4.61 -2.04 4.24
N LEU A 123 4.55 -2.91 5.25
CA LEU A 123 5.61 -3.84 5.62
C LEU A 123 5.16 -5.26 5.24
N GLN A 124 5.81 -5.85 4.23
CA GLN A 124 5.36 -7.12 3.65
C GLN A 124 5.75 -8.37 4.46
N ASP A 125 7.01 -8.48 4.90
CA ASP A 125 7.58 -9.71 5.46
C ASP A 125 7.82 -9.57 6.98
N PHE A 126 6.82 -9.95 7.78
CA PHE A 126 6.87 -9.83 9.25
C PHE A 126 8.09 -10.54 9.87
N GLU A 127 8.49 -11.69 9.31
CA GLU A 127 9.61 -12.51 9.79
C GLU A 127 10.98 -11.78 9.79
N ALA A 128 11.13 -10.74 8.97
CA ALA A 128 12.40 -10.03 8.80
C ALA A 128 12.38 -8.63 9.44
N LEU A 129 11.35 -8.31 10.22
CA LEU A 129 11.27 -7.03 10.91
C LEU A 129 12.28 -6.98 12.07
N THR A 130 12.97 -5.85 12.15
CA THR A 130 13.86 -5.52 13.26
C THR A 130 13.39 -4.22 13.91
N PRO A 131 13.70 -3.97 15.20
CA PRO A 131 13.29 -2.74 15.87
C PRO A 131 13.76 -1.46 15.15
N ASN A 132 14.99 -1.48 14.61
CA ASN A 132 15.53 -0.35 13.87
C ASN A 132 14.80 -0.11 12.53
N LEU A 133 14.42 -1.17 11.82
CA LEU A 133 13.61 -1.06 10.61
C LEU A 133 12.25 -0.42 10.94
N LEU A 134 11.57 -0.94 11.96
CA LEU A 134 10.29 -0.42 12.41
C LEU A 134 10.39 1.07 12.78
N ALA A 135 11.41 1.46 13.55
CA ALA A 135 11.64 2.85 13.92
C ALA A 135 11.77 3.74 12.68
N ARG A 136 12.66 3.39 11.74
CA ARG A 136 12.86 4.17 10.50
C ARG A 136 11.60 4.28 9.67
N THR A 137 10.85 3.19 9.51
CA THR A 137 9.65 3.21 8.67
C THR A 137 8.51 3.98 9.32
N VAL A 138 8.27 3.79 10.63
CA VAL A 138 7.18 4.45 11.36
C VAL A 138 7.44 5.95 11.50
N GLU A 139 8.68 6.37 11.70
CA GLU A 139 9.06 7.79 11.78
C GLU A 139 8.77 8.53 10.46
N THR A 140 8.95 7.87 9.32
CA THR A 140 8.69 8.46 7.99
C THR A 140 7.19 8.56 7.64
N VAL A 141 6.28 8.03 8.46
CA VAL A 141 4.83 8.17 8.24
C VAL A 141 4.34 9.48 8.86
N GLU A 142 3.55 10.26 8.13
CA GLU A 142 2.93 11.47 8.67
C GLU A 142 1.82 11.18 9.68
N GLY A 143 1.44 12.19 10.47
CA GLY A 143 0.27 12.09 11.33
C GLY A 143 -1.00 11.94 10.50
N GLY A 144 -1.83 10.95 10.85
CA GLY A 144 -3.02 10.56 10.08
C GLY A 144 -2.79 9.45 9.06
N GLY A 145 -1.57 8.92 8.96
CA GLY A 145 -1.22 7.76 8.13
C GLY A 145 -1.34 6.40 8.83
#